data_AF-A0A9E3Y8P1-F1
#
_entry.id   AF-A0A9E3Y8P1-F1
#
_cell.length_a   1.000
_cell.length_b   1.000
_cell.length_c   1.000
_cell.angle_alpha   90.00
_cell.angle_beta   90.00
_cell.angle_gamma   90.00
#
_symmetry.space_group_name_H-M   'P 1'
#
loop_
_entity.id
_entity.type
_entity.pdbx_description
1 polymer ?
#
loop_
_entity_poly.entity_id
_entity_poly.type
_entity_poly.pdbx_seq_one_letter_code
_entity_poly.pdbx_strand_id
1 'polypeptide(L)'
;MTRRTKTGKTLTDSEIAAIADDFENADFNPDDIEKIKKTRRRSPRIGDTKAEVLTFRAPSSYKHRIKERADADAKSESQVIRDALDAYL
;
A
#
# COMPACT_ATOMS: atom_id res chain seq x y z
N MET A 1 -21.91 9.39 16.03
CA MET A 1 -20.73 9.47 16.91
C MET A 1 -20.12 10.87 16.84
N THR A 2 -19.28 11.25 17.81
CA THR A 2 -18.56 12.53 17.81
C THR A 2 -17.06 12.28 17.98
N ARG A 3 -16.22 13.07 17.31
CA ARG A 3 -14.76 12.95 17.33
C ARG A 3 -14.12 14.29 17.72
N ARG A 4 -13.12 14.24 18.60
CA ARG A 4 -12.41 15.45 19.06
C ARG A 4 -11.10 15.62 18.28
N THR A 5 -10.88 16.82 17.72
CA THR A 5 -9.64 17.17 17.04
C THR A 5 -8.53 17.51 18.06
N LYS A 6 -7.28 17.53 17.60
CA LYS A 6 -6.12 17.94 18.42
C LYS A 6 -6.23 19.38 18.97
N THR A 7 -6.99 20.24 18.28
CA THR A 7 -7.28 21.62 18.69
C THR A 7 -8.48 21.73 19.65
N GLY A 8 -9.08 20.60 20.06
CA GLY A 8 -10.17 20.56 21.03
C GLY A 8 -11.58 20.70 20.42
N LYS A 9 -11.70 20.90 19.11
CA LYS A 9 -13.00 20.99 18.43
C LYS A 9 -13.66 19.61 18.37
N THR A 10 -14.91 19.53 18.79
CA THR A 10 -15.73 18.32 18.66
C THR A 10 -16.49 18.39 17.34
N LEU A 11 -16.30 17.40 16.48
CA LEU A 11 -17.00 17.25 15.21
C LEU A 11 -17.98 16.09 15.32
N THR A 12 -19.21 16.32 14.89
CA THR A 12 -20.23 15.31 14.67
C THR A 12 -19.97 14.55 13.38
N ASP A 13 -20.48 13.32 13.26
CA ASP A 13 -20.32 12.54 12.03
C ASP A 13 -20.92 13.26 10.80
N SER A 14 -22.00 14.04 10.96
CA SER A 14 -22.59 14.85 9.88
C SER A 14 -21.65 15.97 9.43
N GLU A 15 -20.95 16.63 10.35
CA GLU A 15 -19.95 17.64 9.98
C GLU A 15 -18.74 17.02 9.30
N ILE A 16 -18.35 15.80 9.69
CA ILE A 16 -17.27 15.07 9.04
C ILE A 16 -17.66 14.67 7.61
N ALA A 17 -18.91 14.24 7.40
CA ALA A 17 -19.43 13.92 6.07
C ALA A 17 -19.47 15.17 5.17
N ALA A 18 -19.97 16.29 5.69
CA ALA A 18 -19.99 17.56 4.95
C ALA A 18 -18.58 18.01 4.53
N ILE A 19 -17.58 17.89 5.43
CA ILE A 19 -16.18 18.21 5.10
C ILE A 19 -15.63 17.26 4.01
N ALA A 20 -16.05 16.00 4.00
CA ALA A 20 -15.63 15.04 2.99
C ALA A 20 -16.24 15.37 1.62
N ASP A 21 -17.53 15.68 1.58
CA ASP A 21 -18.25 16.08 0.36
C ASP A 21 -17.67 17.39 -0.21
N ASP A 22 -17.39 18.38 0.65
CA ASP A 22 -16.76 19.64 0.23
C ASP A 22 -15.37 19.40 -0.37
N PHE A 23 -14.61 18.45 0.17
CA PHE A 23 -13.27 18.12 -0.33
C PHE A 23 -13.32 17.34 -1.66
N GLU A 24 -14.31 16.47 -1.84
CA GLU A 24 -14.49 15.70 -3.07
C GLU A 24 -14.88 16.59 -4.26
N ASN A 25 -15.67 17.63 -4.00
CA ASN A 25 -16.13 18.57 -5.03
C ASN A 25 -15.23 19.80 -5.22
N ALA A 26 -14.16 19.93 -4.44
CA ALA A 26 -13.25 21.06 -4.55
C ALA A 26 -12.25 20.90 -5.71
N ASP A 27 -12.14 21.95 -6.52
CA ASP A 27 -11.07 22.07 -7.51
C ASP A 27 -9.76 22.52 -6.84
N PHE A 28 -8.72 21.68 -6.92
CA PHE A 28 -7.40 21.98 -6.38
C PHE A 28 -6.45 22.47 -7.46
N ASN A 29 -5.81 23.62 -7.23
CA ASN A 29 -4.71 24.11 -8.06
C ASN A 29 -3.46 23.21 -7.88
N PRO A 30 -2.53 23.11 -8.85
CA PRO A 30 -1.36 22.25 -8.74
C PRO A 30 -0.49 22.51 -7.50
N ASP A 31 -0.35 23.78 -7.10
CA ASP A 31 0.41 24.17 -5.90
C ASP A 31 -0.20 23.63 -4.60
N ASP A 32 -1.53 23.53 -4.54
CA ASP A 32 -2.24 22.98 -3.38
C ASP A 32 -2.10 21.46 -3.32
N ILE A 33 -2.15 20.80 -4.48
CA ILE A 33 -1.89 19.37 -4.60
C ILE A 33 -0.47 19.02 -4.13
N GLU A 34 0.54 19.83 -4.49
CA GLU A 34 1.92 19.61 -4.03
C GLU A 34 2.06 19.70 -2.51
N LYS A 35 1.36 20.65 -1.87
CA LYS A 35 1.35 20.78 -0.40
C LYS A 35 0.65 19.59 0.24
N ILE A 36 -0.53 19.20 -0.26
CA ILE A 36 -1.29 18.05 0.27
C ILE A 36 -0.48 16.76 0.17
N LYS A 37 0.23 16.54 -0.95
CA LYS A 37 1.11 15.37 -1.15
C LYS A 37 2.25 15.29 -0.14
N LYS A 38 2.78 16.42 0.34
CA LYS A 38 3.86 16.46 1.34
C LYS A 38 3.36 16.15 2.77
N THR A 39 2.12 16.52 3.10
CA THR A 39 1.64 16.52 4.49
C THR A 39 1.11 15.15 4.97
N ARG A 40 0.80 14.20 4.09
CA ARG A 40 0.11 12.97 4.51
C ARG A 40 0.57 11.71 3.80
N ARG A 41 1.67 11.12 4.26
CA ARG A 41 1.94 9.70 4.03
C ARG A 41 2.03 8.98 5.37
N ARG A 42 1.01 8.18 5.67
CA ARG A 42 0.93 7.33 6.88
C ARG A 42 1.48 5.92 6.67
N SER A 43 1.83 5.56 5.42
CA SER A 43 2.38 4.26 5.08
C SER A 43 3.49 4.43 4.02
N PRO A 44 4.64 3.75 4.18
CA PRO A 44 5.68 3.69 3.15
C PRO A 44 5.13 3.00 1.89
N ARG A 45 5.52 3.48 0.70
CA ARG A 45 5.33 2.71 -0.54
C ARG A 45 6.30 1.52 -0.57
N ILE A 46 5.93 0.47 -1.28
CA ILE A 46 6.88 -0.57 -1.69
C ILE A 46 8.06 0.12 -2.39
N GLY A 47 9.26 -0.01 -1.83
CA GLY A 47 10.48 0.64 -2.29
C GLY A 47 10.89 1.95 -1.59
N ASP A 48 10.08 2.52 -0.68
CA ASP A 48 10.44 3.72 0.09
C ASP A 48 11.52 3.42 1.16
N THR A 49 11.57 2.18 1.66
CA THR A 49 12.60 1.71 2.58
C THR A 49 13.54 0.74 1.89
N LYS A 50 14.83 0.83 2.20
CA LYS A 50 15.85 -0.12 1.70
C LYS A 50 15.38 -1.54 2.01
N ALA A 51 15.25 -2.37 0.99
CA ALA A 51 14.82 -3.76 1.15
C ALA A 51 15.84 -4.48 2.05
N GLU A 52 15.37 -4.98 3.19
CA GLU A 52 16.18 -5.82 4.07
C GLU A 52 16.24 -7.23 3.46
N VAL A 53 17.44 -7.68 3.11
CA VAL A 53 17.66 -9.01 2.54
C VAL A 53 17.66 -10.01 3.68
N LEU A 54 16.51 -10.61 3.95
CA LEU A 54 16.39 -11.71 4.89
C LEU A 54 16.81 -13.02 4.22
N THR A 55 17.74 -13.74 4.83
CA THR A 55 18.18 -15.05 4.35
C THR A 55 17.18 -16.12 4.78
N PHE A 56 16.17 -16.36 3.94
CA PHE A 56 15.24 -17.46 4.15
C PHE A 56 15.81 -18.75 3.56
N ARG A 57 15.97 -19.79 4.38
CA ARG A 57 16.28 -21.14 3.88
C ARG A 57 14.98 -21.86 3.57
N ALA A 58 14.60 -21.85 2.29
CA ALA A 58 13.43 -22.59 1.84
C ALA A 58 13.61 -24.10 2.11
N PRO A 59 12.59 -24.77 2.69
CA PRO A 59 12.51 -26.23 2.70
C PRO A 59 12.71 -26.81 1.29
N SER A 60 13.41 -27.94 1.19
CA SER A 60 13.72 -28.58 -0.10
C SER A 60 12.47 -28.92 -0.91
N SER A 61 11.37 -29.27 -0.23
CA SER A 61 10.07 -29.53 -0.84
C SER A 61 9.51 -28.33 -1.61
N TYR A 62 9.76 -27.10 -1.15
CA TYR A 62 9.31 -25.89 -1.87
C TYR A 62 10.12 -25.63 -3.11
N LYS A 63 11.43 -25.88 -3.08
CA LYS A 63 12.29 -25.73 -4.27
C LYS A 63 11.84 -26.66 -5.41
N HIS A 64 11.51 -27.91 -5.10
CA HIS A 64 11.00 -28.85 -6.10
C HIS A 64 9.68 -28.37 -6.73
N ARG A 65 8.72 -27.94 -5.90
CA ARG A 65 7.42 -27.45 -6.39
C ARG A 65 7.53 -26.17 -7.21
N ILE A 66 8.41 -25.25 -6.84
CA ILE A 66 8.67 -24.02 -7.59
C ILE A 66 9.27 -24.37 -8.96
N LYS A 67 10.21 -25.32 -8.99
CA LYS A 67 10.83 -25.76 -10.24
C LYS A 67 9.83 -26.45 -11.19
N GLU A 68 9.03 -27.38 -10.68
CA GLU A 68 7.98 -28.03 -11.48
C GLU A 68 7.02 -27.01 -12.09
N ARG A 69 6.66 -25.98 -11.32
CA ARG A 69 5.78 -24.90 -11.80
C ARG A 69 6.46 -23.98 -12.80
N ALA A 70 7.74 -23.67 -12.60
CA ALA A 70 8.54 -22.89 -13.53
C ALA A 70 8.65 -23.60 -14.89
N ASP A 71 8.90 -24.91 -14.89
CA ASP A 71 8.95 -25.75 -16.08
C ASP A 71 7.58 -25.82 -16.78
N ALA A 72 6.48 -25.95 -16.03
CA ALA A 72 5.11 -25.99 -16.56
C ALA A 72 4.67 -24.66 -17.18
N ASP A 73 5.03 -23.54 -16.54
CA ASP A 73 4.63 -22.19 -16.96
C ASP A 73 5.61 -21.56 -17.96
N ALA A 74 6.67 -22.27 -18.37
CA ALA A 74 7.79 -21.78 -19.18
C ALA A 74 8.38 -20.45 -18.64
N LYS A 75 8.49 -20.34 -17.32
CA LYS A 75 8.97 -19.16 -16.58
C LYS A 75 10.22 -19.47 -15.79
N SER A 76 10.96 -18.43 -15.40
CA SER A 76 12.03 -18.61 -14.40
C SER A 76 11.44 -18.84 -13.01
N GLU A 77 12.15 -19.57 -12.15
CA GLU A 77 11.76 -19.78 -10.74
C GLU A 77 11.48 -18.44 -10.01
N SER A 78 12.30 -17.42 -10.28
CA SER A 78 12.11 -16.08 -9.71
C SER A 78 10.84 -15.40 -10.20
N GLN A 79 10.44 -15.60 -11.46
CA GLN A 79 9.21 -15.03 -12.00
C GLN A 79 7.98 -15.69 -11.35
N VAL A 80 8.00 -17.02 -11.18
CA VAL A 80 6.93 -17.75 -10.48
C VAL A 80 6.75 -17.25 -9.05
N ILE A 81 7.87 -17.00 -8.34
CA ILE A 81 7.81 -16.46 -6.98
C ILE A 81 7.21 -15.05 -6.97
N ARG A 82 7.61 -14.18 -7.90
CA ARG A 82 7.05 -12.81 -7.98
C ARG A 82 5.56 -12.83 -8.29
N ASP A 83 5.15 -13.60 -9.30
CA ASP A 83 3.74 -13.72 -9.69
C ASP A 83 2.88 -14.27 -8.53
N ALA A 84 3.42 -15.22 -7.75
CA ALA A 84 2.72 -15.78 -6.59
C ALA A 84 2.59 -14.77 -5.43
N LEU A 85 3.60 -13.92 -5.21
CA LEU A 85 3.54 -12.84 -4.22
C LEU A 85 2.56 -11.75 -4.65
N ASP A 86 2.57 -11.37 -5.94
CA ASP A 86 1.67 -10.36 -6.50
C ASP A 86 0.20 -10.81 -6.44
N ALA A 87 -0.07 -12.11 -6.60
CA ALA A 87 -1.44 -12.65 -6.51
C ALA A 87 -1.95 -12.80 -5.06
N TYR A 88 -1.06 -12.82 -4.06
CA TYR A 88 -1.43 -12.97 -2.65
C TYR A 88 -1.72 -11.64 -1.96
N LEU A 89 -1.14 -10.55 -2.44
CA LEU A 89 -1.29 -9.18 -1.92
C LEU A 89 -2.49 -8.45 -2.55
#